data_AF-A0A2X3K7Y1-F1
#
_entry.id   AF-A0A2X3K7Y1-F1
#
_cell.length_a   1.000
_cell.length_b   1.000
_cell.length_c   1.000
_cell.angle_alpha   90.00
_cell.angle_beta   90.00
_cell.angle_gamma   90.00
#
_symmetry.space_group_name_H-M   'P 1'
#
loop_
_entity.id
_entity.type
_entity.pdbx_description
1 polymer ?
#
loop_
_entity_poly.entity_id
_entity_poly.type
_entity_poly.pdbx_seq_one_letter_code
_entity_poly.pdbx_strand_id
1 'polypeptide(L)'
;MWRLGGQAGIARDELMQFATDAVKMGVAFDTTAEESGQMMAQWRTAFNMTQDEVAGLADKINYLGNTGPANAKKISDIVTRIGPLGGVAGVASGEIAAMGATIAGMGVESEIAATGIKNFMLSLTAGNSATKSQKQALRFLRINPKKLAADMQKDARGTMQSVLDAMAKVPKEKQAAVLNALFGKESLAR
;
A
#
# COMPACT_ATOMS: atom_id res chain seq x y z
N MET A 1 12.18 8.77 -20.94
CA MET A 1 10.81 9.29 -20.62
C MET A 1 9.77 8.93 -21.66
N TRP A 2 9.90 9.34 -22.93
CA TRP A 2 8.88 9.03 -23.96
C TRP A 2 8.57 7.55 -24.17
N ARG A 3 9.60 6.72 -24.14
CA ARG A 3 9.45 5.25 -24.14
C ARG A 3 8.61 4.74 -22.96
N LEU A 4 8.89 5.23 -21.75
CA LEU A 4 8.21 4.79 -20.53
C LEU A 4 6.74 5.23 -20.52
N GLY A 5 6.46 6.47 -20.94
CA GLY A 5 5.09 6.95 -21.08
C GLY A 5 4.30 6.14 -22.12
N GLY A 6 4.90 5.82 -23.26
CA GLY A 6 4.29 4.94 -24.27
C GLY A 6 4.03 3.51 -23.76
N GLN A 7 4.96 2.92 -23.01
CA GLN A 7 4.79 1.58 -22.40
C GLN A 7 3.72 1.55 -21.31
N ALA A 8 3.56 2.65 -20.58
CA ALA A 8 2.57 2.80 -19.51
C ALA A 8 1.18 3.21 -20.03
N GLY A 9 0.99 3.32 -21.34
CA GLY A 9 -0.29 3.74 -21.95
C GLY A 9 -0.66 5.20 -21.66
N ILE A 10 0.31 6.06 -21.35
CA ILE A 10 0.09 7.47 -21.07
C ILE A 10 -0.28 8.19 -22.37
N ALA A 11 -1.36 8.98 -22.31
CA ALA A 11 -1.84 9.74 -23.45
C ALA A 11 -0.80 10.78 -23.92
N ARG A 12 -0.77 11.06 -25.22
CA ARG A 12 0.28 11.89 -25.85
C ARG A 12 0.32 13.33 -25.33
N ASP A 13 -0.79 13.82 -24.81
CA ASP A 13 -0.95 15.12 -24.16
C ASP A 13 -0.48 15.11 -22.69
N GLU A 14 -0.66 14.02 -21.95
CA GLU A 14 -0.17 13.87 -20.56
C GLU A 14 1.35 13.66 -20.46
N LEU A 15 1.95 13.27 -21.58
CA LEU A 15 3.34 12.90 -21.73
C LEU A 15 4.32 13.97 -21.16
N MET A 16 4.09 15.26 -21.42
CA MET A 16 4.94 16.34 -20.89
C MET A 16 4.84 16.49 -19.37
N GLN A 17 3.64 16.34 -18.82
CA GLN A 17 3.40 16.35 -17.37
C GLN A 17 4.09 15.17 -16.71
N PHE A 18 3.94 13.97 -17.27
CA PHE A 18 4.62 12.77 -16.77
C PHE A 18 6.14 12.92 -16.71
N ALA A 19 6.76 13.49 -17.75
CA ALA A 19 8.21 13.74 -17.75
C ALA A 19 8.61 14.75 -16.67
N THR A 20 7.80 15.79 -16.47
CA THR A 20 8.03 16.82 -15.45
C THR A 20 7.91 16.26 -14.04
N ASP A 21 6.87 15.48 -13.77
CA ASP A 21 6.60 14.89 -12.46
C ASP A 21 7.67 13.87 -12.08
N ALA A 22 8.17 13.10 -13.04
CA ALA A 22 9.28 12.18 -12.81
C ALA A 22 10.58 12.89 -12.44
N VAL A 23 10.88 14.06 -13.03
CA VAL A 23 12.05 14.86 -12.63
C VAL A 23 11.89 15.38 -11.20
N LYS A 24 10.71 15.91 -10.85
CA LYS A 24 10.42 16.38 -9.50
C LYS A 24 10.53 15.25 -8.47
N MET A 25 9.94 14.09 -8.78
CA MET A 25 10.01 12.90 -7.94
C MET A 25 11.45 12.41 -7.79
N GLY A 26 12.27 12.47 -8.85
CA GLY A 26 13.69 12.12 -8.80
C GLY A 26 14.44 12.93 -7.73
N VAL A 27 14.26 14.25 -7.76
CA VAL A 27 14.84 15.16 -6.76
C VAL A 27 14.30 14.86 -5.36
N ALA A 28 13.00 14.68 -5.22
CA ALA A 28 12.36 14.46 -3.92
C ALA A 28 12.77 13.12 -3.27
N PHE A 29 13.01 12.08 -4.07
CA PHE A 29 13.24 10.72 -3.57
C PHE A 29 14.73 10.34 -3.56
N ASP A 30 15.61 11.27 -3.95
CA ASP A 30 17.03 11.02 -4.14
C ASP A 30 17.30 9.85 -5.10
N THR A 31 16.72 9.97 -6.31
CA THR A 31 16.77 8.97 -7.39
C THR A 31 16.79 9.68 -8.75
N THR A 32 17.00 8.93 -9.84
CA THR A 32 17.00 9.53 -11.18
C THR A 32 15.59 9.76 -11.72
N ALA A 33 15.43 10.72 -12.63
CA ALA A 33 14.16 10.93 -13.33
C ALA A 33 13.70 9.70 -14.13
N GLU A 34 14.64 8.88 -14.60
CA GLU A 34 14.31 7.62 -15.30
C GLU A 34 13.73 6.58 -14.34
N GLU A 35 14.36 6.37 -13.18
CA GLU A 35 13.85 5.48 -12.13
C GLU A 35 12.50 5.96 -11.60
N SER A 36 12.34 7.25 -11.34
CA SER A 36 11.05 7.85 -10.95
C SER A 36 9.98 7.66 -12.02
N GLY A 37 10.31 7.90 -13.29
CA GLY A 37 9.40 7.64 -14.40
C GLY A 37 8.96 6.18 -14.46
N GLN A 38 9.89 5.25 -14.25
CA GLN A 38 9.58 3.82 -14.22
C GLN A 38 8.68 3.46 -13.04
N MET A 39 8.96 3.97 -11.84
CA MET A 39 8.10 3.77 -10.66
C MET A 39 6.70 4.34 -10.87
N MET A 40 6.58 5.57 -11.37
CA MET A 40 5.27 6.18 -11.66
C MET A 40 4.49 5.38 -12.71
N ALA A 41 5.15 4.93 -13.78
CA ALA A 41 4.54 4.06 -14.80
C ALA A 41 4.03 2.75 -14.18
N GLN A 42 4.82 2.13 -13.31
CA GLN A 42 4.44 0.93 -12.59
C GLN A 42 3.23 1.17 -11.69
N TRP A 43 3.22 2.26 -10.91
CA TRP A 43 2.10 2.60 -10.04
C TRP A 43 0.83 2.92 -10.81
N ARG A 44 0.91 3.70 -11.90
CA ARG A 44 -0.24 3.97 -12.76
C ARG A 44 -0.87 2.68 -13.28
N THR A 45 -0.05 1.76 -13.75
CA THR A 45 -0.51 0.46 -14.27
C THR A 45 -1.06 -0.42 -13.15
N ALA A 46 -0.30 -0.59 -12.06
CA ALA A 46 -0.63 -1.47 -10.96
C ALA A 46 -1.87 -1.03 -10.19
N PHE A 47 -2.00 0.27 -9.94
CA PHE A 47 -3.07 0.84 -9.13
C PHE A 47 -4.20 1.45 -9.94
N ASN A 48 -4.12 1.38 -11.28
CA ASN A 48 -5.07 1.99 -12.20
C ASN A 48 -5.25 3.50 -11.92
N MET A 49 -4.13 4.22 -11.83
CA MET A 49 -4.09 5.66 -11.54
C MET A 49 -3.95 6.53 -12.79
N THR A 50 -4.61 7.67 -12.75
CA THR A 50 -4.38 8.83 -13.60
C THR A 50 -3.03 9.50 -13.31
N GLN A 51 -2.63 10.49 -14.12
CA GLN A 51 -1.41 11.24 -13.89
C GLN A 51 -1.46 12.00 -12.55
N ASP A 52 -2.58 12.63 -12.26
CA ASP A 52 -2.76 13.43 -11.03
C ASP A 52 -2.75 12.54 -9.78
N GLU A 53 -3.34 11.35 -9.85
CA GLU A 53 -3.32 10.40 -8.73
C GLU A 53 -1.92 9.87 -8.43
N VAL A 54 -1.11 9.56 -9.46
CA VAL A 54 0.27 9.10 -9.22
C VAL A 54 1.16 10.23 -8.70
N ALA A 55 0.97 11.46 -9.19
CA ALA A 55 1.66 12.64 -8.65
C ALA A 55 1.28 12.88 -7.18
N GLY A 56 -0.01 12.79 -6.85
CA GLY A 56 -0.49 12.90 -5.47
C GLY A 56 0.02 11.79 -4.54
N LEU A 57 0.21 10.56 -5.04
CA LEU A 57 0.87 9.51 -4.29
C LEU A 57 2.35 9.83 -4.04
N ALA A 58 3.07 10.31 -5.07
CA ALA A 58 4.47 10.73 -4.93
C ALA A 58 4.62 11.85 -3.90
N ASP A 59 3.73 12.84 -3.91
CA ASP A 59 3.70 13.94 -2.93
C ASP A 59 3.46 13.43 -1.51
N LYS A 60 2.53 12.49 -1.31
CA LYS A 60 2.29 11.86 0.00
C LYS A 60 3.52 11.11 0.50
N ILE A 61 4.18 10.35 -0.37
CA ILE A 61 5.40 9.63 -0.02
C ILE A 61 6.53 10.61 0.32
N ASN A 62 6.68 11.69 -0.44
CA ASN A 62 7.66 12.75 -0.14
C ASN A 62 7.39 13.38 1.23
N TYR A 63 6.12 13.71 1.51
CA TYR A 63 5.71 14.26 2.81
C TYR A 63 6.04 13.30 3.96
N LEU A 64 5.67 12.02 3.85
CA LEU A 64 5.98 10.99 4.85
C LEU A 64 7.49 10.79 5.01
N GLY A 65 8.24 10.86 3.91
CA GLY A 65 9.70 10.78 3.88
C GLY A 65 10.41 11.92 4.61
N ASN A 66 9.83 13.12 4.55
CA ASN A 66 10.40 14.33 5.16
C ASN A 66 9.96 14.56 6.61
N THR A 67 8.84 13.95 7.02
CA THR A 67 8.24 14.17 8.35
C THR A 67 8.36 12.95 9.27
N GLY A 68 8.61 11.78 8.70
CA GLY A 68 8.72 10.52 9.39
C GLY A 68 10.16 9.99 9.50
N PRO A 69 10.34 8.88 10.22
CA PRO A 69 11.65 8.23 10.40
C PRO A 69 12.14 7.43 9.18
N ALA A 70 11.28 7.16 8.19
CA ALA A 70 11.64 6.43 6.97
C ALA A 70 11.78 7.39 5.79
N ASN A 71 12.81 7.24 4.95
CA ASN A 71 12.98 8.09 3.77
C ASN A 71 12.01 7.72 2.63
N ALA A 72 11.78 8.67 1.72
CA ALA A 72 10.86 8.51 0.59
C ALA A 72 11.20 7.28 -0.28
N LYS A 73 12.49 7.02 -0.52
CA LYS A 73 12.99 5.87 -1.29
C LYS A 73 12.58 4.51 -0.70
N LYS A 74 12.66 4.36 0.62
CA LYS A 74 12.28 3.11 1.32
C LYS A 74 10.77 2.92 1.29
N ILE A 75 10.01 4.00 1.48
CA ILE A 75 8.55 3.99 1.38
C ILE A 75 8.11 3.62 -0.04
N SER A 76 8.72 4.22 -1.07
CA SER A 76 8.40 3.94 -2.47
C SER A 76 8.71 2.51 -2.88
N ASP A 77 9.79 1.92 -2.37
CA ASP A 77 10.11 0.50 -2.60
C ASP A 77 9.01 -0.42 -2.03
N ILE A 78 8.54 -0.15 -0.80
CA ILE A 78 7.43 -0.91 -0.19
C ILE A 78 6.16 -0.81 -1.03
N VAL A 79 5.76 0.41 -1.41
CA VAL A 79 4.57 0.67 -2.23
C VAL A 79 4.68 -0.06 -3.57
N THR A 80 5.83 0.01 -4.24
CA THR A 80 6.07 -0.63 -5.54
C THR A 80 5.93 -2.15 -5.46
N ARG A 81 6.46 -2.78 -4.41
CA ARG A 81 6.35 -4.24 -4.19
C ARG A 81 4.93 -4.73 -3.94
N ILE A 82 4.05 -3.83 -3.47
CA ILE A 82 2.63 -4.13 -3.26
C ILE A 82 1.82 -3.98 -4.57
N GLY A 83 2.36 -3.27 -5.56
CA GLY A 83 1.77 -3.05 -6.90
C GLY A 83 1.04 -4.25 -7.51
N PRO A 84 1.58 -5.48 -7.47
CA PRO A 84 0.89 -6.67 -7.99
C PRO A 84 -0.49 -6.99 -7.38
N LEU A 85 -0.94 -6.28 -6.33
CA LEU A 85 -2.30 -6.38 -5.78
C LEU A 85 -3.38 -5.65 -6.61
N GLY A 86 -3.01 -4.85 -7.60
CA GLY A 86 -3.99 -4.27 -8.51
C GLY A 86 -4.82 -3.12 -7.91
N GLY A 87 -6.01 -2.89 -8.49
CA GLY A 87 -6.92 -1.81 -8.12
C GLY A 87 -7.40 -1.79 -6.66
N VAL A 88 -7.31 -2.91 -5.93
CA VAL A 88 -7.57 -2.96 -4.48
C VAL A 88 -6.57 -2.08 -3.71
N ALA A 89 -5.30 -2.10 -4.13
CA ALA A 89 -4.25 -1.29 -3.54
C ALA A 89 -4.29 0.16 -4.05
N GLY A 90 -4.92 0.42 -5.20
CA GLY A 90 -5.02 1.78 -5.74
C GLY A 90 -5.86 2.71 -4.87
N VAL A 91 -7.05 2.26 -4.46
CA VAL A 91 -7.94 3.01 -3.54
C VAL A 91 -7.28 3.28 -2.18
N ALA A 92 -6.35 2.42 -1.76
CA ALA A 92 -5.67 2.50 -0.47
C ALA A 92 -4.19 2.90 -0.58
N SER A 93 -3.75 3.45 -1.71
CA SER A 93 -2.32 3.67 -2.00
C SER A 93 -1.64 4.62 -1.02
N GLY A 94 -2.35 5.68 -0.59
CA GLY A 94 -1.87 6.61 0.42
C GLY A 94 -1.73 5.95 1.79
N GLU A 95 -2.68 5.10 2.16
CA GLU A 95 -2.66 4.33 3.41
C GLU A 95 -1.56 3.25 3.38
N ILE A 96 -1.32 2.63 2.23
CA ILE A 96 -0.20 1.71 2.03
C ILE A 96 1.13 2.45 2.23
N ALA A 97 1.28 3.65 1.67
CA ALA A 97 2.46 4.48 1.90
C ALA A 97 2.63 4.84 3.38
N ALA A 98 1.54 5.19 4.09
CA ALA A 98 1.59 5.51 5.51
C ALA A 98 1.97 4.31 6.39
N MET A 99 1.43 3.12 6.10
CA MET A 99 1.83 1.87 6.75
C MET A 99 3.30 1.55 6.46
N GLY A 100 3.72 1.69 5.21
CA GLY A 100 5.11 1.51 4.79
C GLY A 100 6.07 2.43 5.53
N ALA A 101 5.73 3.72 5.63
CA ALA A 101 6.51 4.70 6.39
C ALA A 101 6.63 4.35 7.87
N THR A 102 5.54 3.92 8.48
CA THR A 102 5.51 3.52 9.90
C THR A 102 6.41 2.31 10.13
N ILE A 103 6.23 1.24 9.34
CA ILE A 103 6.94 -0.03 9.49
C ILE A 103 8.43 0.12 9.14
N ALA A 104 8.76 0.82 8.05
CA ALA A 104 10.13 1.11 7.67
C ALA A 104 10.83 1.97 8.74
N GLY A 105 10.09 2.87 9.39
CA GLY A 105 10.54 3.69 10.50
C GLY A 105 10.98 2.91 11.73
N MET A 106 10.41 1.71 11.92
CA MET A 106 10.81 0.77 12.97
C MET A 106 12.06 -0.05 12.59
N GLY A 107 12.68 0.24 11.44
CA GLY A 107 13.86 -0.47 10.94
C GLY A 107 13.54 -1.76 10.19
N VAL A 108 12.27 -2.07 9.92
CA VAL A 108 11.88 -3.27 9.18
C VAL A 108 12.28 -3.13 7.71
N GLU A 109 12.77 -4.22 7.12
CA GLU A 109 13.16 -4.27 5.72
C GLU A 109 11.95 -4.17 4.78
N SER A 110 12.14 -3.51 3.63
CA SER A 110 11.05 -3.21 2.70
C SER A 110 10.31 -4.44 2.22
N GLU A 111 11.01 -5.56 1.99
CA GLU A 111 10.41 -6.81 1.54
C GLU A 111 9.50 -7.42 2.62
N ILE A 112 9.92 -7.39 3.87
CA ILE A 112 9.14 -7.88 5.02
C ILE A 112 7.92 -6.98 5.22
N ALA A 113 8.14 -5.66 5.21
CA ALA A 113 7.06 -4.67 5.33
C ALA A 113 6.02 -4.84 4.21
N ALA A 114 6.46 -4.94 2.96
CA ALA A 114 5.60 -5.12 1.81
C ALA A 114 4.79 -6.42 1.90
N THR A 115 5.41 -7.52 2.34
CA THR A 115 4.71 -8.80 2.53
C THR A 115 3.64 -8.72 3.61
N GLY A 116 3.97 -8.10 4.75
CA GLY A 116 3.01 -7.89 5.84
C GLY A 116 1.81 -7.05 5.42
N ILE A 117 2.06 -5.88 4.78
CA ILE A 117 1.01 -5.00 4.28
C ILE A 117 0.18 -5.70 3.19
N LYS A 118 0.83 -6.44 2.29
CA LYS A 118 0.14 -7.20 1.25
C LYS A 118 -0.84 -8.20 1.83
N ASN A 119 -0.41 -8.98 2.81
CA ASN A 119 -1.28 -9.98 3.44
C ASN A 119 -2.39 -9.34 4.28
N PHE A 120 -2.09 -8.20 4.91
CA PHE A 120 -3.09 -7.38 5.58
C PHE A 120 -4.20 -6.97 4.60
N MET A 121 -3.83 -6.30 3.51
CA MET A 121 -4.77 -5.82 2.49
C MET A 121 -5.59 -6.96 1.88
N LEU A 122 -4.93 -8.06 1.49
CA LEU A 122 -5.61 -9.25 0.94
C LEU A 122 -6.65 -9.83 1.90
N SER A 123 -6.36 -9.84 3.21
CA SER A 123 -7.29 -10.33 4.22
C SER A 123 -8.53 -9.45 4.33
N LEU A 124 -8.34 -8.12 4.27
CA LEU A 124 -9.45 -7.17 4.38
C LEU A 124 -10.37 -7.20 3.15
N THR A 125 -9.83 -7.51 1.97
CA THR A 125 -10.60 -7.51 0.72
C THR A 125 -11.04 -8.91 0.28
N ALA A 126 -10.67 -9.96 1.00
CA ALA A 126 -10.99 -11.34 0.63
C ALA A 126 -12.50 -11.63 0.57
N GLY A 127 -13.31 -10.94 1.37
CA GLY A 127 -14.77 -11.10 1.34
C GLY A 127 -15.22 -12.56 1.53
N ASN A 128 -15.93 -13.10 0.53
CA ASN A 128 -16.36 -14.50 0.52
C ASN A 128 -15.22 -15.50 0.39
N SER A 129 -14.14 -15.11 -0.27
CA SER A 129 -12.96 -15.92 -0.52
C SER A 129 -12.04 -16.01 0.70
N ALA A 130 -12.37 -15.31 1.79
CA ALA A 130 -11.63 -15.42 3.04
C ALA A 130 -11.53 -16.89 3.50
N THR A 131 -10.34 -17.30 3.93
CA THR A 131 -10.07 -18.66 4.40
C THR A 131 -10.86 -18.98 5.67
N LYS A 132 -10.93 -20.27 6.05
CA LYS A 132 -11.59 -20.69 7.30
C LYS A 132 -10.98 -19.98 8.52
N SER A 133 -9.65 -19.87 8.56
CA SER A 133 -8.91 -19.18 9.62
C SER A 133 -9.27 -17.68 9.67
N GLN A 134 -9.20 -16.99 8.54
CA GLN A 134 -9.55 -15.57 8.45
C GLN A 134 -11.00 -15.33 8.89
N LYS A 135 -11.94 -16.15 8.42
CA LYS A 135 -13.36 -16.07 8.84
C LYS A 135 -13.53 -16.27 10.35
N GLN A 136 -12.77 -17.17 10.97
CA GLN A 136 -12.82 -17.39 12.42
C GLN A 136 -12.28 -16.18 13.20
N ALA A 137 -11.14 -15.63 12.78
CA ALA A 137 -10.55 -14.46 13.41
C ALA A 137 -11.44 -13.22 13.23
N LEU A 138 -11.99 -12.99 12.04
CA LEU A 138 -12.95 -11.90 11.79
C LEU A 138 -14.21 -12.06 12.65
N ARG A 139 -14.75 -13.28 12.79
CA ARG A 139 -15.87 -13.54 13.72
C ARG A 139 -15.51 -13.24 15.17
N PHE A 140 -14.31 -13.60 15.61
CA PHE A 140 -13.82 -13.28 16.95
C PHE A 140 -13.76 -11.76 17.18
N LEU A 141 -13.38 -11.00 16.16
CA LEU A 141 -13.41 -9.53 16.15
C LEU A 141 -14.81 -8.93 15.91
N ARG A 142 -15.85 -9.76 15.73
CA ARG A 142 -17.22 -9.35 15.37
C ARG A 142 -17.32 -8.62 14.03
N ILE A 143 -16.42 -8.92 13.10
CA ILE A 143 -16.36 -8.35 11.75
C ILE A 143 -16.94 -9.35 10.74
N ASN A 144 -17.85 -8.87 9.89
CA ASN A 144 -18.37 -9.66 8.79
C ASN A 144 -17.44 -9.54 7.56
N PRO A 145 -16.90 -10.64 7.00
CA PRO A 145 -15.96 -10.58 5.89
C PRO A 145 -16.51 -9.92 4.62
N LYS A 146 -17.78 -10.19 4.26
CA LYS A 146 -18.41 -9.57 3.08
C LYS A 146 -18.52 -8.06 3.24
N LYS A 147 -18.95 -7.62 4.42
CA LYS A 147 -19.07 -6.20 4.75
C LYS A 147 -17.70 -5.52 4.77
N LEU A 148 -16.72 -6.15 5.41
CA LEU A 148 -15.34 -5.64 5.46
C LEU A 148 -14.78 -5.36 4.06
N ALA A 149 -14.92 -6.32 3.14
CA ALA A 149 -14.43 -6.14 1.77
C ALA A 149 -15.17 -5.01 1.02
N ALA A 150 -16.48 -4.86 1.25
CA ALA A 150 -17.27 -3.77 0.66
C ALA A 150 -16.90 -2.39 1.26
N ASP A 151 -16.68 -2.33 2.56
CA ASP A 151 -16.30 -1.10 3.26
C ASP A 151 -14.89 -0.66 2.87
N MET A 152 -13.95 -1.60 2.62
CA MET A 152 -12.62 -1.29 2.06
C MET A 152 -12.66 -0.58 0.70
N GLN A 153 -13.68 -0.82 -0.13
CA GLN A 153 -13.84 -0.13 -1.41
C GLN A 153 -14.41 1.27 -1.26
N LYS A 154 -15.12 1.56 -0.15
CA LYS A 154 -15.80 2.82 0.09
C LYS A 154 -14.97 3.79 0.93
N ASP A 155 -14.36 3.26 1.99
CA ASP A 155 -13.54 3.99 2.95
C ASP A 155 -12.45 3.05 3.47
N ALA A 156 -11.38 2.90 2.68
CA ALA A 156 -10.26 2.05 3.04
C ALA A 156 -9.63 2.47 4.38
N ARG A 157 -9.44 3.79 4.58
CA ARG A 157 -8.82 4.35 5.78
C ARG A 157 -9.63 4.05 7.03
N GLY A 158 -10.91 4.42 7.06
CA GLY A 158 -11.78 4.19 8.20
C GLY A 158 -11.99 2.69 8.48
N THR A 159 -12.05 1.88 7.43
CA THR A 159 -12.17 0.42 7.56
C THR A 159 -10.91 -0.19 8.18
N MET A 160 -9.72 0.16 7.71
CA MET A 160 -8.45 -0.29 8.31
C MET A 160 -8.33 0.15 9.77
N GLN A 161 -8.68 1.40 10.08
CA GLN A 161 -8.70 1.89 11.46
C GLN A 161 -9.63 1.06 12.34
N SER A 162 -10.84 0.73 11.86
CA SER A 162 -11.81 -0.07 12.63
C SER A 162 -11.29 -1.47 12.95
N VAL A 163 -10.52 -2.08 12.04
CA VAL A 163 -9.89 -3.39 12.25
C VAL A 163 -8.78 -3.30 13.28
N LEU A 164 -7.94 -2.27 13.20
CA LEU A 164 -6.87 -2.01 14.18
C LEU A 164 -7.46 -1.74 15.57
N ASP A 165 -8.54 -0.97 15.67
CA ASP A 165 -9.25 -0.69 16.92
C ASP A 165 -9.89 -1.96 17.52
N ALA A 166 -10.44 -2.83 16.68
CA ALA A 166 -10.95 -4.13 17.11
C ALA A 166 -9.82 -5.02 17.62
N MET A 167 -8.66 -5.03 16.95
CA MET A 167 -7.48 -5.76 17.37
C MET A 167 -6.93 -5.24 18.71
N ALA A 168 -6.89 -3.92 18.91
CA ALA A 168 -6.41 -3.31 20.15
C ALA A 168 -7.22 -3.73 21.38
N LYS A 169 -8.49 -4.10 21.21
CA LYS A 169 -9.38 -4.60 22.27
C LYS A 169 -9.21 -6.09 22.56
N VAL A 170 -8.47 -6.82 21.73
CA VAL A 170 -8.15 -8.24 21.98
C VAL A 170 -7.14 -8.34 23.14
N PRO A 171 -7.31 -9.28 24.10
CA PRO A 171 -6.31 -9.52 25.14
C PRO A 171 -4.91 -9.74 24.55
N LYS A 172 -3.88 -9.14 25.15
CA LYS A 172 -2.51 -9.08 24.58
C LYS A 172 -1.97 -10.47 24.22
N GLU A 173 -2.23 -11.46 25.06
CA GLU A 173 -1.82 -12.85 24.88
C GLU A 173 -2.49 -13.56 23.68
N LYS A 174 -3.58 -12.99 23.14
CA LYS A 174 -4.29 -13.50 21.97
C LYS A 174 -4.00 -12.72 20.70
N GLN A 175 -3.50 -11.48 20.79
CA GLN A 175 -3.30 -10.59 19.63
C GLN A 175 -2.42 -11.25 18.55
N ALA A 176 -1.28 -11.82 18.93
CA ALA A 176 -0.39 -12.49 17.99
C ALA A 176 -1.08 -13.65 17.25
N ALA A 177 -1.93 -14.42 17.93
CA ALA A 177 -2.67 -15.52 17.30
C ALA A 177 -3.73 -15.01 16.33
N VAL A 178 -4.45 -13.93 16.67
CA VAL A 178 -5.45 -13.32 15.79
C VAL A 178 -4.79 -12.67 14.57
N LEU A 179 -3.67 -11.95 14.75
CA LEU A 179 -2.87 -11.39 13.66
C LEU A 179 -2.39 -12.48 12.70
N ASN A 180 -1.82 -13.58 13.22
CA ASN A 180 -1.42 -14.73 12.42
C ASN A 180 -2.59 -15.34 11.64
N ALA A 181 -3.76 -15.48 12.28
CA ALA A 181 -4.94 -16.07 11.67
C ALA A 181 -5.54 -15.19 10.55
N LEU A 182 -5.35 -13.87 10.63
CA LEU A 182 -5.83 -12.90 9.63
C LEU A 182 -4.82 -12.69 8.50
N PHE A 183 -3.54 -12.53 8.82
CA PHE A 183 -2.52 -11.98 7.92
C PHE A 183 -1.41 -12.99 7.57
N GLY A 184 -1.51 -14.23 8.05
CA GLY A 184 -0.59 -15.31 7.71
C GLY A 184 0.76 -15.22 8.42
N LYS A 185 1.44 -16.37 8.56
CA LYS A 185 2.69 -16.51 9.33
C LYS A 185 3.88 -15.73 8.74
N GLU A 186 3.87 -15.44 7.44
CA GLU A 186 4.94 -14.69 6.76
C GLU A 186 4.98 -13.21 7.19
N SER A 187 3.90 -12.68 7.78
CA SER A 187 3.83 -11.31 8.26
C SER A 187 4.56 -11.07 9.59
N LEU A 188 4.96 -12.13 10.31
CA LEU A 188 5.50 -12.04 11.67
C LEU A 188 6.86 -12.74 11.86
N ALA A 189 7.46 -13.32 10.81
CA ALA A 189 8.71 -14.06 10.94
C ALA A 189 9.55 -14.03 9.67
N ARG A 190 10.59 -13.19 9.68
CA ARG A 190 12.00 -13.64 9.76
C ARG A 190 12.81 -12.59 10.51
#